data_AF-A0A956JBZ6-F1
#
_entry.id   AF-A0A956JBZ6-F1
#
_cell.length_a   1.000
_cell.length_b   1.000
_cell.length_c   1.000
_cell.angle_alpha   90.00
_cell.angle_beta   90.00
_cell.angle_gamma   90.00
#
_symmetry.space_group_name_H-M   'P 1'
#
loop_
_entity.id
_entity.type
_entity.pdbx_description
1 polymer ?
#
loop_
_entity_poly.entity_id
_entity_poly.type
_entity_poly.pdbx_seq_one_letter_code
_entity_poly.pdbx_strand_id
1 'polypeptide(L)'
;MTTTMGVGTGVAGSASVDDAPAKPAVASIEPVVVEACDGTRSAPAGDPGMLGCARWHIVLREGGVPKGLIVADGYDALIAERERQLAFAREHARFFDAPLDPRFADPGPPVCSTCELAAPQGRWGEGQVLGDGPALRAVTAAQGELTALASAIDEHLPRLRDVARLARESTTSKAAKDHAKQLHQAVLELAELRLALDDAAILRSEKLATDAGRSARTRIDALAASSSALAGALGKLVAKAHGGSYAEEGAGADGPHLEVVLDGATVTATYKVGGAKSTWFEGTVGLDGAIAGRSLLAPESGQLSCKAHTVDCGYVYVDAMLRFSERPVDGGKTQQVAELWFRRAKWVMAKPFIR
;
A
#
# COMPACT_ATOMS: atom_id res chain seq x y z
N MET A 1 76.62 11.75 2.22
CA MET A 1 76.74 13.09 2.82
C MET A 1 76.93 14.11 1.70
N THR A 2 76.12 15.17 1.75
CA THR A 2 76.20 16.48 1.03
C THR A 2 76.00 16.51 -0.50
N THR A 3 74.79 16.79 -1.02
CA THR A 3 74.10 18.10 -1.34
C THR A 3 74.73 18.79 -2.58
N THR A 4 74.05 19.22 -3.65
CA THR A 4 73.06 20.34 -3.81
C THR A 4 72.61 20.35 -5.30
N MET A 5 71.32 20.31 -5.66
CA MET A 5 70.33 21.40 -5.90
C MET A 5 70.36 22.20 -7.23
N GLY A 6 69.16 22.40 -7.78
CA GLY A 6 68.72 23.42 -8.76
C GLY A 6 67.45 22.91 -9.46
N VAL A 7 66.20 23.21 -9.07
CA VAL A 7 65.41 24.47 -9.00
C VAL A 7 65.26 25.20 -10.35
N GLY A 8 64.03 25.24 -10.88
CA GLY A 8 63.56 26.29 -11.79
C GLY A 8 62.33 25.95 -12.66
N THR A 9 61.13 26.31 -12.16
CA THR A 9 59.95 26.94 -12.85
C THR A 9 59.62 26.49 -14.29
N GLY A 10 58.42 26.03 -14.67
CA GLY A 10 57.03 26.39 -14.35
C GLY A 10 56.28 26.73 -15.67
N VAL A 11 55.03 26.30 -15.85
CA VAL A 11 53.90 26.95 -16.58
C VAL A 11 52.73 25.95 -16.74
N ALA A 12 51.52 26.52 -16.62
CA ALA A 12 50.18 25.95 -16.55
C ALA A 12 49.70 25.06 -17.71
N GLY A 13 48.73 24.20 -17.40
CA GLY A 13 47.91 23.44 -18.36
C GLY A 13 46.75 22.75 -17.66
N SER A 14 45.61 23.43 -17.64
CA SER A 14 44.33 23.04 -17.03
C SER A 14 43.56 22.02 -17.89
N ALA A 15 42.69 21.23 -17.23
CA ALA A 15 41.52 20.50 -17.78
C ALA A 15 41.84 19.35 -18.76
N SER A 16 41.10 18.24 -18.86
CA SER A 16 39.91 17.70 -18.20
C SER A 16 39.97 16.20 -18.53
N VAL A 17 39.99 15.31 -17.53
CA VAL A 17 39.72 13.90 -17.79
C VAL A 17 38.21 13.78 -17.83
N ASP A 18 37.69 13.53 -19.02
CA ASP A 18 36.28 13.22 -19.26
C ASP A 18 35.85 12.05 -18.36
N ASP A 19 35.20 12.40 -17.24
CA ASP A 19 34.22 11.55 -16.58
C ASP A 19 33.06 11.35 -17.56
N ALA A 20 33.19 10.34 -18.41
CA ALA A 20 32.03 9.82 -19.12
C ALA A 20 31.07 9.26 -18.05
N PRO A 21 29.84 9.78 -17.92
CA PRO A 21 28.90 9.28 -16.93
C PRO A 21 28.64 7.81 -17.23
N ALA A 22 28.83 6.97 -16.22
CA ALA A 22 28.45 5.57 -16.25
C ALA A 22 27.01 5.47 -16.78
N LYS A 23 26.87 4.93 -17.99
CA LYS A 23 25.59 4.60 -18.60
C LYS A 23 24.84 3.74 -17.58
N PRO A 24 23.59 4.07 -17.19
CA PRO A 24 22.82 3.16 -16.36
C PRO A 24 22.71 1.85 -17.13
N ALA A 25 23.16 0.76 -16.50
CA ALA A 25 22.97 -0.58 -17.03
C ALA A 25 21.47 -0.84 -17.10
N VAL A 26 20.89 -0.60 -18.28
CA VAL A 26 19.57 -1.13 -18.63
C VAL A 26 19.75 -2.64 -18.58
N ALA A 27 19.10 -3.29 -17.61
CA ALA A 27 19.08 -4.74 -17.53
C ALA A 27 18.71 -5.28 -18.92
N SER A 28 19.52 -6.20 -19.44
CA SER A 28 19.25 -6.86 -20.72
C SER A 28 17.83 -7.39 -20.69
N ILE A 29 16.97 -6.90 -21.59
CA ILE A 29 15.64 -7.45 -21.80
C ILE A 29 15.90 -8.85 -22.36
N GLU A 30 15.67 -9.88 -21.54
CA GLU A 30 15.73 -11.26 -22.01
C GLU A 30 14.80 -11.44 -23.21
N PRO A 31 15.17 -12.29 -24.19
CA PRO A 31 14.34 -12.50 -25.36
C PRO A 31 12.97 -13.02 -24.92
N VAL A 32 11.91 -12.36 -25.41
CA VAL A 32 10.53 -12.80 -25.22
C VAL A 32 10.37 -14.22 -25.78
N VAL A 33 9.42 -14.98 -25.24
CA VAL A 33 9.07 -16.32 -25.71
C VAL A 33 7.60 -16.35 -26.12
N VAL A 34 7.27 -16.99 -27.23
CA VAL A 34 5.88 -17.30 -27.60
C VAL A 34 5.60 -18.74 -27.24
N GLU A 35 4.51 -18.95 -26.49
CA GLU A 35 4.02 -20.26 -26.10
C GLU A 35 2.72 -20.58 -26.85
N ALA A 36 2.72 -21.73 -27.53
CA ALA A 36 1.56 -22.30 -28.18
C ALA A 36 0.74 -23.17 -27.20
N CYS A 37 -0.49 -23.50 -27.58
CA CYS A 37 -1.39 -24.30 -26.74
C CYS A 37 -0.90 -25.73 -26.43
N ASP A 38 0.04 -26.26 -27.21
CA ASP A 38 0.69 -27.55 -26.95
C ASP A 38 1.90 -27.44 -26.01
N GLY A 39 2.16 -26.24 -25.45
CA GLY A 39 3.30 -25.95 -24.58
C GLY A 39 4.61 -25.73 -25.32
N THR A 40 4.61 -25.76 -26.67
CA THR A 40 5.83 -25.48 -27.43
C THR A 40 6.22 -24.01 -27.31
N ARG A 41 7.52 -23.79 -27.07
CA ARG A 41 8.10 -22.46 -26.88
C ARG A 41 9.03 -22.12 -28.03
N SER A 42 8.85 -20.92 -28.57
CA SER A 42 9.69 -20.40 -29.65
C SER A 42 10.11 -18.97 -29.36
N ALA A 43 11.30 -18.57 -29.82
CA ALA A 43 11.71 -17.17 -29.80
C ALA A 43 10.94 -16.43 -30.91
N PRO A 44 10.18 -15.36 -30.61
CA PRO A 44 9.51 -14.56 -31.62
C PRO A 44 10.54 -13.81 -32.46
N ALA A 45 10.22 -13.65 -33.74
CA ALA A 45 11.06 -12.93 -34.70
C ALA A 45 10.77 -11.40 -34.78
N GLY A 46 10.03 -10.82 -33.82
CA GLY A 46 9.52 -9.45 -33.92
C GLY A 46 9.34 -8.71 -32.59
N ASP A 47 8.86 -7.47 -32.68
CA ASP A 47 8.58 -6.60 -31.54
C ASP A 47 7.51 -7.22 -30.62
N PRO A 48 7.79 -7.40 -29.31
CA PRO A 48 6.81 -7.87 -28.33
C PRO A 48 5.49 -7.11 -28.35
N GLY A 49 5.51 -5.80 -28.58
CA GLY A 49 4.30 -4.96 -28.61
C GLY A 49 3.36 -5.25 -29.79
N MET A 50 3.85 -5.96 -30.81
CA MET A 50 3.10 -6.33 -32.01
C MET A 50 2.55 -7.76 -31.97
N LEU A 51 2.81 -8.51 -30.88
CA LEU A 51 2.33 -9.87 -30.73
C LEU A 51 0.85 -9.86 -30.26
N GLY A 52 -0.03 -10.50 -31.02
CA GLY A 52 -1.45 -10.68 -30.68
C GLY A 52 -1.66 -11.77 -29.62
N CYS A 53 -1.15 -11.55 -28.42
CA CYS A 53 -1.20 -12.52 -27.32
C CYS A 53 -2.55 -12.47 -26.59
N ALA A 54 -3.06 -13.63 -26.18
CA ALA A 54 -4.22 -13.71 -25.30
C ALA A 54 -3.85 -13.38 -23.86
N ARG A 55 -2.60 -13.66 -23.44
CA ARG A 55 -2.10 -13.41 -22.09
C ARG A 55 -0.58 -13.27 -22.07
N TRP A 56 -0.09 -12.35 -21.24
CA TRP A 56 1.33 -12.19 -20.94
C TRP A 56 1.67 -12.68 -19.54
N HIS A 57 2.80 -13.37 -19.38
CA HIS A 57 3.26 -13.80 -18.06
C HIS A 57 4.78 -13.92 -17.92
N ILE A 58 5.27 -13.85 -16.67
CA ILE A 58 6.65 -14.13 -16.27
C ILE A 58 6.62 -15.18 -15.17
N VAL A 59 7.43 -16.22 -15.32
CA VAL A 59 7.60 -17.25 -14.29
C VAL A 59 8.71 -16.82 -13.33
N LEU A 60 8.37 -16.68 -12.04
CA LEU A 60 9.34 -16.49 -10.98
C LEU A 60 9.93 -17.83 -10.56
N ARG A 61 11.24 -17.89 -10.36
CA ARG A 61 11.98 -19.14 -10.10
C ARG A 61 12.83 -19.06 -8.86
N GLU A 62 12.95 -20.18 -8.16
CA GLU A 62 13.91 -20.35 -7.06
C GLU A 62 14.69 -21.63 -7.31
N GLY A 63 16.01 -21.51 -7.47
CA GLY A 63 16.87 -22.66 -7.81
C GLY A 63 16.44 -23.37 -9.10
N GLY A 64 15.92 -22.62 -10.08
CA GLY A 64 15.41 -23.16 -11.35
C GLY A 64 13.99 -23.74 -11.30
N VAL A 65 13.38 -23.82 -10.12
CA VAL A 65 12.01 -24.36 -9.95
C VAL A 65 10.99 -23.22 -10.05
N PRO A 66 9.92 -23.35 -10.88
CA PRO A 66 8.81 -22.40 -10.87
C PRO A 66 8.19 -22.26 -9.48
N LYS A 67 8.12 -21.02 -8.98
CA LYS A 67 7.55 -20.69 -7.67
C LYS A 67 6.46 -19.65 -7.73
N GLY A 68 6.26 -18.99 -8.86
CA GLY A 68 5.20 -18.02 -8.97
C GLY A 68 5.05 -17.49 -10.37
N LEU A 69 4.00 -16.71 -10.55
CA LEU A 69 3.63 -16.18 -11.83
C LEU A 69 3.20 -14.72 -11.72
N ILE A 70 3.80 -13.88 -12.55
CA ILE A 70 3.35 -12.51 -12.80
C ILE A 70 2.54 -12.53 -14.09
N VAL A 71 1.36 -11.92 -14.11
CA VAL A 71 0.46 -11.89 -15.27
C VAL A 71 -0.05 -10.49 -15.55
N ALA A 72 -0.27 -10.21 -16.83
CA ALA A 72 -0.96 -9.01 -17.28
C ALA A 72 -1.57 -9.24 -18.68
N ASP A 73 -2.48 -8.34 -19.07
CA ASP A 73 -3.17 -8.38 -20.38
C ASP A 73 -2.32 -7.78 -21.52
N GLY A 74 -1.16 -7.19 -21.20
CA GLY A 74 -0.26 -6.59 -22.17
C GLY A 74 1.19 -6.63 -21.71
N TYR A 75 2.12 -6.54 -22.67
CA TYR A 75 3.56 -6.57 -22.42
C TYR A 75 4.00 -5.44 -21.47
N ASP A 76 3.60 -4.20 -21.76
CA ASP A 76 3.99 -3.05 -20.93
C ASP A 76 3.44 -3.16 -19.50
N ALA A 77 2.20 -3.65 -19.35
CA ALA A 77 1.60 -3.91 -18.05
C ALA A 77 2.34 -5.03 -17.30
N LEU A 78 2.81 -6.07 -17.99
CA LEU A 78 3.59 -7.15 -17.40
C LEU A 78 4.94 -6.64 -16.88
N ILE A 79 5.64 -5.81 -17.67
CA ILE A 79 6.92 -5.22 -17.27
C ILE A 79 6.72 -4.27 -16.10
N ALA A 80 5.70 -3.41 -16.15
CA ALA A 80 5.36 -2.52 -15.05
C ALA A 80 5.06 -3.30 -13.76
N GLU A 81 4.33 -4.42 -13.86
CA GLU A 81 4.03 -5.29 -12.73
C GLU A 81 5.29 -5.92 -12.13
N ARG A 82 6.18 -6.44 -12.99
CA ARG A 82 7.47 -7.01 -12.57
C ARG A 82 8.31 -5.98 -11.82
N GLU A 83 8.48 -4.79 -12.40
CA GLU A 83 9.26 -3.73 -11.79
C GLU A 83 8.64 -3.26 -10.47
N ARG A 84 7.31 -3.19 -10.39
CA ARG A 84 6.59 -2.87 -9.16
C ARG A 84 6.90 -3.88 -8.04
N GLN A 85 6.80 -5.17 -8.32
CA GLN A 85 7.09 -6.21 -7.33
C GLN A 85 8.58 -6.23 -6.92
N LEU A 86 9.48 -6.05 -7.88
CA LEU A 86 10.92 -5.95 -7.61
C LEU A 86 11.27 -4.72 -6.77
N ALA A 87 10.67 -3.56 -7.07
CA ALA A 87 10.84 -2.34 -6.30
C ALA A 87 10.38 -2.55 -4.85
N PHE A 88 9.20 -3.13 -4.66
CA PHE A 88 8.71 -3.51 -3.33
C PHE A 88 9.68 -4.44 -2.60
N ALA A 89 10.14 -5.51 -3.25
CA ALA A 89 11.05 -6.48 -2.63
C ALA A 89 12.37 -5.82 -2.18
N ARG A 90 12.92 -4.91 -3.00
CA ARG A 90 14.11 -4.11 -2.66
C ARG A 90 13.87 -3.17 -1.49
N GLU A 91 12.74 -2.46 -1.49
CA GLU A 91 12.38 -1.56 -0.40
C GLU A 91 12.17 -2.31 0.91
N HIS A 92 11.44 -3.43 0.88
CA HIS A 92 11.23 -4.27 2.05
C HIS A 92 12.56 -4.80 2.61
N ALA A 93 13.42 -5.36 1.74
CA ALA A 93 14.77 -5.81 2.09
C ALA A 93 15.58 -4.69 2.78
N ARG A 94 15.54 -3.48 2.22
CA ARG A 94 16.24 -2.31 2.77
C ARG A 94 15.66 -1.84 4.10
N PHE A 95 14.34 -1.75 4.25
CA PHE A 95 13.72 -1.19 5.45
C PHE A 95 13.80 -2.12 6.66
N PHE A 96 13.83 -3.43 6.43
CA PHE A 96 13.79 -4.45 7.47
C PHE A 96 15.09 -5.25 7.58
N ASP A 97 16.17 -4.78 6.96
CA ASP A 97 17.50 -5.41 6.95
C ASP A 97 17.43 -6.92 6.60
N ALA A 98 16.61 -7.25 5.60
CA ALA A 98 16.36 -8.62 5.14
C ALA A 98 17.02 -8.86 3.77
N PRO A 99 17.41 -10.10 3.44
CA PRO A 99 17.87 -10.42 2.10
C PRO A 99 16.76 -10.19 1.06
N LEU A 100 17.14 -9.83 -0.17
CA LEU A 100 16.21 -9.80 -1.30
C LEU A 100 15.71 -11.24 -1.56
N ASP A 101 14.40 -11.41 -1.76
CA ASP A 101 13.85 -12.74 -2.03
C ASP A 101 14.44 -13.29 -3.35
N PRO A 102 14.98 -14.53 -3.34
CA PRO A 102 15.68 -15.10 -4.49
C PRO A 102 14.81 -15.23 -5.74
N ARG A 103 13.48 -15.26 -5.60
CA ARG A 103 12.54 -15.35 -6.73
C ARG A 103 12.59 -14.14 -7.67
N PHE A 104 13.06 -12.99 -7.17
CA PHE A 104 13.24 -11.79 -7.96
C PHE A 104 14.65 -11.64 -8.54
N ALA A 105 15.58 -12.52 -8.18
CA ALA A 105 16.96 -12.47 -8.67
C ALA A 105 17.11 -13.02 -10.09
N ASP A 106 16.30 -14.02 -10.44
CA ASP A 106 16.35 -14.74 -11.73
C ASP A 106 14.92 -15.01 -12.26
N PRO A 107 14.13 -13.96 -12.59
CA PRO A 107 12.85 -14.16 -13.22
C PRO A 107 13.04 -14.72 -14.64
N GLY A 108 12.18 -15.65 -15.07
CA GLY A 108 12.21 -16.14 -16.44
C GLY A 108 11.84 -15.06 -17.47
N PRO A 109 12.02 -15.35 -18.77
CA PRO A 109 11.70 -14.40 -19.82
C PRO A 109 10.19 -14.12 -19.85
N PRO A 110 9.76 -12.93 -20.32
CA PRO A 110 8.37 -12.67 -20.66
C PRO A 110 7.85 -13.68 -21.68
N VAL A 111 6.69 -14.27 -21.40
CA VAL A 111 6.03 -15.25 -22.26
C VAL A 111 4.71 -14.68 -22.77
N CYS A 112 4.58 -14.63 -24.09
CA CYS A 112 3.34 -14.40 -24.81
C CYS A 112 2.62 -15.74 -24.98
N SER A 113 1.52 -15.94 -24.24
CA SER A 113 0.65 -17.09 -24.47
C SER A 113 -0.39 -16.74 -25.53
N THR A 114 -0.41 -17.54 -26.59
CA THR A 114 -1.39 -17.46 -27.67
C THR A 114 -2.66 -18.26 -27.37
N CYS A 115 -2.69 -18.93 -26.21
CA CYS A 115 -3.73 -19.86 -25.86
C CYS A 115 -4.80 -19.22 -24.98
N GLU A 116 -6.06 -19.37 -25.37
CA GLU A 116 -7.19 -19.12 -24.46
C GLU A 116 -7.35 -20.34 -23.53
N LEU A 117 -7.03 -20.16 -22.24
CA LEU A 117 -7.24 -21.19 -21.21
C LEU A 117 -8.70 -21.61 -21.07
N ALA A 118 -9.63 -20.76 -21.52
CA ALA A 118 -11.07 -21.03 -21.54
C ALA A 118 -11.53 -21.84 -22.77
N ALA A 119 -10.70 -21.97 -23.81
CA ALA A 119 -11.05 -22.73 -25.00
C ALA A 119 -10.90 -24.24 -24.72
N PRO A 120 -11.85 -25.09 -25.16
CA PRO A 120 -11.70 -26.53 -25.05
C PRO A 120 -10.50 -26.96 -25.90
N GLN A 121 -9.38 -27.22 -25.23
CA GLN A 121 -8.16 -27.74 -25.86
C GLN A 121 -8.48 -29.10 -26.48
N GLY A 122 -8.56 -29.14 -27.80
CA GLY A 122 -8.76 -30.37 -28.55
C GLY A 122 -7.56 -31.30 -28.40
N ARG A 123 -7.84 -32.52 -27.96
CA ARG A 123 -6.96 -33.71 -27.87
C ARG A 123 -5.91 -33.72 -26.76
N TRP A 124 -6.39 -34.04 -25.55
CA TRP A 124 -5.78 -35.08 -24.72
C TRP A 124 -6.89 -36.06 -24.29
N GLY A 125 -6.88 -37.27 -24.89
CA GLY A 125 -7.80 -38.37 -24.58
C GLY A 125 -9.22 -38.21 -25.12
N GLU A 126 -9.55 -38.94 -26.19
CA GLU A 126 -10.94 -39.15 -26.63
C GLU A 126 -11.78 -39.70 -25.45
N GLY A 127 -12.80 -38.96 -25.02
CA GLY A 127 -13.83 -39.48 -24.12
C GLY A 127 -14.06 -38.77 -22.79
N GLN A 128 -13.32 -37.69 -22.43
CA GLN A 128 -13.69 -36.89 -21.25
C GLN A 128 -14.72 -35.81 -21.60
N VAL A 129 -15.98 -36.21 -21.57
CA VAL A 129 -17.13 -35.31 -21.43
C VAL A 129 -17.64 -35.55 -20.02
N LEU A 130 -17.18 -34.82 -19.00
CA LEU A 130 -17.76 -34.70 -17.64
C LEU A 130 -16.77 -33.93 -16.74
N GLY A 131 -17.01 -32.64 -16.45
CA GLY A 131 -16.25 -31.90 -15.40
C GLY A 131 -15.93 -30.43 -15.67
N ASP A 132 -16.04 -29.95 -16.91
CA ASP A 132 -15.53 -28.62 -17.28
C ASP A 132 -16.29 -27.46 -16.63
N GLY A 133 -17.61 -27.58 -16.46
CA GLY A 133 -18.44 -26.51 -15.89
C GLY A 133 -18.10 -26.15 -14.44
N PRO A 134 -18.07 -27.12 -13.51
CA PRO A 134 -17.62 -26.89 -12.12
C PRO A 134 -16.20 -26.35 -12.03
N ALA A 135 -15.25 -26.96 -12.75
CA ALA A 135 -13.85 -26.53 -12.76
C ALA A 135 -13.71 -25.08 -13.28
N LEU A 136 -14.36 -24.74 -14.39
CA LEU A 136 -14.35 -23.39 -14.94
C LEU A 136 -14.94 -22.37 -13.97
N ARG A 137 -16.08 -22.69 -13.34
CA ARG A 137 -16.67 -21.81 -12.31
C ARG A 137 -15.75 -21.60 -11.12
N ALA A 138 -15.07 -22.65 -10.66
CA ALA A 138 -14.11 -22.56 -9.56
C ALA A 138 -12.90 -21.71 -9.96
N VAL A 139 -12.38 -21.85 -11.19
CA VAL A 139 -11.30 -21.00 -11.71
C VAL A 139 -11.74 -19.54 -11.76
N THR A 140 -12.91 -19.23 -12.30
CA THR A 140 -13.44 -17.85 -12.35
C THR A 140 -13.65 -17.27 -10.95
N ALA A 141 -14.18 -18.05 -10.01
CA ALA A 141 -14.34 -17.61 -8.63
C ALA A 141 -12.98 -17.32 -7.96
N ALA A 142 -12.01 -18.21 -8.14
CA ALA A 142 -10.65 -18.02 -7.62
C ALA A 142 -9.94 -16.82 -8.25
N GLN A 143 -10.13 -16.56 -9.55
CA GLN A 143 -9.63 -15.34 -10.20
C GLN A 143 -10.20 -14.09 -9.53
N GLY A 144 -11.49 -14.07 -9.18
CA GLY A 144 -12.10 -12.99 -8.41
C GLY A 144 -11.40 -12.75 -7.06
N GLU A 145 -11.12 -13.82 -6.31
CA GLU A 145 -10.41 -13.72 -5.03
C GLU A 145 -8.95 -13.26 -5.19
N LEU A 146 -8.25 -13.71 -6.23
CA LEU A 146 -6.87 -13.25 -6.51
C LEU A 146 -6.84 -11.78 -6.92
N THR A 147 -7.83 -11.30 -7.67
CA THR A 147 -7.99 -9.87 -7.99
C THR A 147 -8.29 -9.05 -6.74
N ALA A 148 -9.11 -9.58 -5.82
CA ALA A 148 -9.36 -8.93 -4.53
C ALA A 148 -8.08 -8.88 -3.68
N LEU A 149 -7.26 -9.94 -3.67
CA LEU A 149 -5.96 -9.95 -2.99
C LEU A 149 -4.99 -8.94 -3.60
N ALA A 150 -4.91 -8.87 -4.93
CA ALA A 150 -4.09 -7.87 -5.62
C ALA A 150 -4.53 -6.44 -5.27
N SER A 151 -5.84 -6.18 -5.23
CA SER A 151 -6.39 -4.88 -4.85
C SER A 151 -6.07 -4.51 -3.39
N ALA A 152 -6.14 -5.48 -2.47
CA ALA A 152 -5.75 -5.28 -1.09
C ALA A 152 -4.25 -4.95 -0.98
N ILE A 153 -3.39 -5.68 -1.70
CA ILE A 153 -1.95 -5.39 -1.75
C ILE A 153 -1.70 -3.97 -2.26
N ASP A 154 -2.37 -3.56 -3.35
CA ASP A 154 -2.21 -2.22 -3.95
C ASP A 154 -2.63 -1.08 -3.00
N GLU A 155 -3.59 -1.31 -2.10
CA GLU A 155 -3.94 -0.34 -1.05
C GLU A 155 -2.79 -0.14 -0.05
N HIS A 156 -2.09 -1.23 0.30
CA HIS A 156 -1.09 -1.24 1.37
C HIS A 156 0.34 -0.94 0.90
N LEU A 157 0.69 -1.28 -0.35
CA LEU A 157 2.04 -1.09 -0.90
C LEU A 157 2.60 0.33 -0.78
N PRO A 158 1.86 1.40 -1.15
CA PRO A 158 2.37 2.77 -1.06
C PRO A 158 2.72 3.21 0.37
N ARG A 159 2.19 2.51 1.37
CA ARG A 159 2.34 2.84 2.80
C ARG A 159 3.54 2.16 3.44
N LEU A 160 4.34 1.36 2.70
CA LEU A 160 5.48 0.61 3.26
C LEU A 160 6.48 1.50 4.00
N ARG A 161 6.73 2.71 3.49
CA ARG A 161 7.63 3.68 4.13
C ARG A 161 7.12 4.12 5.51
N ASP A 162 5.83 4.37 5.66
CA ASP A 162 5.22 4.74 6.94
C ASP A 162 5.23 3.55 7.90
N VAL A 163 4.96 2.35 7.40
CA VAL A 163 5.08 1.11 8.19
C VAL A 163 6.53 0.93 8.68
N ALA A 164 7.53 1.15 7.84
CA ALA A 164 8.94 1.06 8.21
C ALA A 164 9.34 2.11 9.26
N ARG A 165 8.80 3.33 9.18
CA ARG A 165 8.97 4.37 10.22
C ARG A 165 8.36 3.89 11.54
N LEU A 166 7.11 3.43 11.52
CA LEU A 166 6.40 2.91 12.70
C LEU A 166 7.04 1.63 13.28
N ALA A 167 7.78 0.87 12.47
CA ALA A 167 8.53 -0.30 12.92
C ALA A 167 9.71 0.06 13.84
N ARG A 168 10.17 1.32 13.82
CA ARG A 168 11.25 1.84 14.68
C ARG A 168 10.73 2.47 15.97
N GLU A 169 9.44 2.79 16.03
CA GLU A 169 8.77 3.34 17.21
C GLU A 169 8.42 2.23 18.21
N SER A 170 8.85 2.36 19.47
CA SER A 170 8.75 1.29 20.47
C SER A 170 7.31 0.76 20.67
N THR A 171 6.32 1.65 20.61
CA THR A 171 4.91 1.31 20.86
C THR A 171 4.25 0.60 19.68
N THR A 172 4.62 0.96 18.44
CA THR A 172 4.04 0.39 17.21
C THR A 172 4.92 -0.67 16.57
N SER A 173 6.16 -0.84 17.03
CA SER A 173 7.21 -1.65 16.38
C SER A 173 6.73 -3.05 16.03
N LYS A 174 6.15 -3.76 17.00
CA LYS A 174 5.66 -5.14 16.82
C LYS A 174 4.58 -5.20 15.74
N ALA A 175 3.53 -4.40 15.86
CA ALA A 175 2.41 -4.41 14.93
C ALA A 175 2.82 -3.98 13.52
N ALA A 176 3.74 -3.01 13.41
CA ALA A 176 4.26 -2.56 12.12
C ALA A 176 5.11 -3.63 11.43
N LYS A 177 6.00 -4.31 12.17
CA LYS A 177 6.78 -5.45 11.64
C LYS A 177 5.89 -6.62 11.25
N ASP A 178 4.89 -6.94 12.06
CA ASP A 178 3.92 -7.98 11.76
C ASP A 178 3.14 -7.64 10.48
N HIS A 179 2.65 -6.41 10.32
CA HIS A 179 1.95 -5.97 9.11
C HIS A 179 2.86 -5.97 7.87
N ALA A 180 4.10 -5.47 7.98
CA ALA A 180 5.07 -5.53 6.88
C ALA A 180 5.35 -6.96 6.43
N LYS A 181 5.50 -7.89 7.38
CA LYS A 181 5.65 -9.31 7.09
C LYS A 181 4.42 -9.88 6.37
N GLN A 182 3.21 -9.54 6.82
CA GLN A 182 1.97 -9.97 6.15
C GLN A 182 1.87 -9.44 4.72
N LEU A 183 2.21 -8.17 4.49
CA LEU A 183 2.24 -7.57 3.16
C LEU A 183 3.28 -8.25 2.25
N HIS A 184 4.48 -8.50 2.77
CA HIS A 184 5.52 -9.23 2.03
C HIS A 184 5.08 -10.65 1.65
N GLN A 185 4.50 -11.38 2.60
CA GLN A 185 3.92 -12.71 2.33
C GLN A 185 2.79 -12.64 1.30
N ALA A 186 1.92 -11.63 1.37
CA ALA A 186 0.83 -11.47 0.42
C ALA A 186 1.32 -11.28 -1.03
N VAL A 187 2.38 -10.49 -1.24
CA VAL A 187 2.97 -10.30 -2.58
C VAL A 187 3.54 -11.60 -3.13
N LEU A 188 4.28 -12.35 -2.31
CA LEU A 188 4.88 -13.63 -2.72
C LEU A 188 3.81 -14.70 -2.99
N GLU A 189 2.82 -14.81 -2.09
CA GLU A 189 1.74 -15.77 -2.22
C GLU A 189 0.80 -15.43 -3.38
N LEU A 190 0.59 -14.16 -3.73
CA LEU A 190 -0.17 -13.81 -4.93
C LEU A 190 0.48 -14.44 -6.18
N ALA A 191 1.82 -14.39 -6.29
CA ALA A 191 2.51 -15.03 -7.40
C ALA A 191 2.40 -16.55 -7.37
N GLU A 192 2.54 -17.18 -6.20
CA GLU A 192 2.36 -18.63 -6.01
C GLU A 192 0.92 -19.08 -6.36
N LEU A 193 -0.08 -18.34 -5.90
CA LEU A 193 -1.49 -18.64 -6.13
C LEU A 193 -1.88 -18.44 -7.59
N ARG A 194 -1.29 -17.46 -8.29
CA ARG A 194 -1.45 -17.29 -9.74
C ARG A 194 -0.91 -18.49 -10.50
N LEU A 195 0.24 -19.03 -10.10
CA LEU A 195 0.78 -20.26 -10.67
C LEU A 195 -0.13 -21.46 -10.39
N ALA A 196 -0.57 -21.63 -9.13
CA ALA A 196 -1.46 -22.73 -8.76
C ALA A 196 -2.82 -22.67 -9.48
N LEU A 197 -3.33 -21.47 -9.75
CA LEU A 197 -4.56 -21.27 -10.50
C LEU A 197 -4.37 -21.55 -12.00
N ASP A 198 -3.19 -21.26 -12.54
CA ASP A 198 -2.81 -21.63 -13.90
C ASP A 198 -2.77 -23.16 -14.06
N ASP A 199 -2.10 -23.85 -13.13
CA ASP A 199 -2.07 -25.30 -13.07
C ASP A 199 -3.49 -25.88 -12.91
N ALA A 200 -4.34 -25.26 -12.08
CA ALA A 200 -5.72 -25.68 -11.90
C ALA A 200 -6.55 -25.55 -13.19
N ALA A 201 -6.32 -24.50 -13.99
CA ALA A 201 -6.99 -24.31 -15.27
C ALA A 201 -6.53 -25.35 -16.30
N ILE A 202 -5.22 -25.58 -16.41
CA ILE A 202 -4.63 -26.59 -17.32
C ILE A 202 -5.12 -27.99 -16.97
N LEU A 203 -5.10 -28.35 -15.69
CA LEU A 203 -5.52 -29.66 -15.19
C LEU A 203 -7.04 -29.80 -15.02
N ARG A 204 -7.80 -28.73 -15.28
CA ARG A 204 -9.25 -28.65 -15.07
C ARG A 204 -9.69 -29.12 -13.68
N SER A 205 -8.95 -28.69 -12.65
CA SER A 205 -9.13 -29.15 -11.27
C SER A 205 -9.92 -28.15 -10.43
N GLU A 206 -11.18 -28.48 -10.16
CA GLU A 206 -12.06 -27.71 -9.25
C GLU A 206 -11.43 -27.55 -7.86
N LYS A 207 -10.83 -28.64 -7.34
CA LYS A 207 -10.22 -28.64 -6.01
C LYS A 207 -9.06 -27.64 -5.93
N LEU A 208 -8.13 -27.69 -6.88
CA LEU A 208 -6.96 -26.80 -6.88
C LEU A 208 -7.38 -25.33 -7.01
N ALA A 209 -8.37 -25.04 -7.87
CA ALA A 209 -8.92 -23.69 -8.00
C ALA A 209 -9.58 -23.21 -6.69
N THR A 210 -10.38 -24.07 -6.06
CA THR A 210 -11.04 -23.75 -4.78
C THR A 210 -10.04 -23.51 -3.65
N ASP A 211 -9.00 -24.34 -3.56
CA ASP A 211 -7.96 -24.19 -2.55
C ASP A 211 -7.13 -22.92 -2.76
N ALA A 212 -6.85 -22.54 -4.02
CA ALA A 212 -6.21 -21.27 -4.36
C ALA A 212 -7.07 -20.06 -3.95
N GLY A 213 -8.37 -20.08 -4.27
CA GLY A 213 -9.30 -19.01 -3.88
C GLY A 213 -9.43 -18.87 -2.36
N ARG A 214 -9.56 -19.99 -1.63
CA ARG A 214 -9.59 -19.99 -0.15
C ARG A 214 -8.31 -19.42 0.46
N SER A 215 -7.16 -19.76 -0.13
CA SER A 215 -5.85 -19.26 0.34
C SER A 215 -5.72 -17.76 0.11
N ALA A 216 -6.15 -17.26 -1.06
CA ALA A 216 -6.20 -15.83 -1.34
C ALA A 216 -7.08 -15.09 -0.33
N ARG A 217 -8.27 -15.62 -0.04
CA ARG A 217 -9.18 -15.04 0.95
C ARG A 217 -8.57 -14.99 2.35
N THR A 218 -7.95 -16.09 2.78
CA THR A 218 -7.25 -16.16 4.07
C THR A 218 -6.16 -15.08 4.17
N ARG A 219 -5.44 -14.82 3.07
CA ARG A 219 -4.41 -13.79 3.03
C ARG A 219 -4.98 -12.37 3.09
N ILE A 220 -6.12 -12.11 2.43
CA ILE A 220 -6.86 -10.84 2.56
C ILE A 220 -7.24 -10.59 4.02
N ASP A 221 -7.84 -11.59 4.67
CA ASP A 221 -8.29 -11.47 6.06
C ASP A 221 -7.09 -11.26 7.02
N ALA A 222 -5.95 -11.91 6.77
CA ALA A 222 -4.72 -11.72 7.54
C ALA A 222 -4.11 -10.31 7.35
N LEU A 223 -4.15 -9.77 6.12
CA LEU A 223 -3.68 -8.42 5.83
C LEU A 223 -4.57 -7.38 6.51
N ALA A 224 -5.89 -7.55 6.44
CA ALA A 224 -6.86 -6.68 7.13
C ALA A 224 -6.68 -6.72 8.65
N ALA A 225 -6.52 -7.91 9.24
CA ALA A 225 -6.31 -8.06 10.69
C ALA A 225 -5.00 -7.38 11.15
N SER A 226 -3.90 -7.58 10.41
CA SER A 226 -2.61 -6.95 10.75
C SER A 226 -2.64 -5.43 10.56
N SER A 227 -3.34 -4.93 9.54
CA SER A 227 -3.55 -3.50 9.34
C SER A 227 -4.35 -2.87 10.48
N SER A 228 -5.46 -3.51 10.88
CA SER A 228 -6.27 -3.07 12.02
C SER A 228 -5.46 -3.07 13.32
N ALA A 229 -4.61 -4.07 13.54
CA ALA A 229 -3.72 -4.13 14.71
C ALA A 229 -2.70 -2.99 14.73
N LEU A 230 -2.10 -2.67 13.57
CA LEU A 230 -1.19 -1.52 13.43
C LEU A 230 -1.92 -0.21 13.69
N ALA A 231 -3.10 -0.02 13.10
CA ALA A 231 -3.91 1.17 13.27
C ALA A 231 -4.33 1.35 14.74
N GLY A 232 -4.69 0.26 15.44
CA GLY A 232 -4.99 0.29 16.88
C GLY A 232 -3.76 0.59 17.75
N ALA A 233 -2.57 0.09 17.40
CA ALA A 233 -1.34 0.41 18.11
C ALA A 233 -0.95 1.89 17.94
N LEU A 234 -1.09 2.41 16.72
CA LEU A 234 -0.88 3.83 16.44
C LEU A 234 -1.91 4.70 17.16
N GLY A 235 -3.17 4.31 17.12
CA GLY A 235 -4.26 4.95 17.84
C GLY A 235 -3.98 5.09 19.34
N LYS A 236 -3.44 4.05 20.00
CA LYS A 236 -3.01 4.12 21.40
C LYS A 236 -1.88 5.13 21.63
N LEU A 237 -0.90 5.19 20.72
CA LEU A 237 0.20 6.16 20.79
C LEU A 237 -0.33 7.60 20.69
N VAL A 238 -1.20 7.85 19.71
CA VAL A 238 -1.85 9.15 19.51
C VAL A 238 -2.78 9.50 20.68
N ALA A 239 -3.51 8.53 21.22
CA ALA A 239 -4.39 8.71 22.38
C ALA A 239 -3.60 9.13 23.62
N LYS A 240 -2.44 8.51 23.85
CA LYS A 240 -1.56 8.88 24.95
C LYS A 240 -1.04 10.32 24.81
N ALA A 241 -0.71 10.73 23.58
CA ALA A 241 -0.16 12.06 23.31
C ALA A 241 -1.24 13.17 23.34
N HIS A 242 -2.42 12.90 22.77
CA HIS A 242 -3.39 13.93 22.41
C HIS A 242 -4.80 13.70 22.96
N GLY A 243 -5.10 12.52 23.52
CA GLY A 243 -6.37 12.27 24.18
C GLY A 243 -6.51 13.10 25.45
N GLY A 244 -7.69 13.66 25.67
CA GLY A 244 -7.98 14.48 26.84
C GLY A 244 -9.04 15.54 26.62
N SER A 245 -9.25 16.36 27.64
CA SER A 245 -10.12 17.54 27.60
C SER A 245 -9.27 18.78 27.38
N TYR A 246 -9.71 19.65 26.47
CA TYR A 246 -9.06 20.92 26.14
C TYR A 246 -10.06 22.06 26.37
N ALA A 247 -9.73 23.08 27.16
CA ALA A 247 -10.57 24.27 27.35
C ALA A 247 -10.44 25.24 26.18
N GLU A 248 -11.54 25.85 25.73
CA GLU A 248 -11.48 26.92 24.72
C GLU A 248 -10.58 28.06 25.22
N GLU A 249 -9.66 28.54 24.38
CA GLU A 249 -8.71 29.58 24.76
C GLU A 249 -9.44 30.85 25.25
N GLY A 250 -9.05 31.33 26.43
CA GLY A 250 -9.67 32.48 27.10
C GLY A 250 -10.95 32.17 27.90
N ALA A 251 -11.40 30.92 27.94
CA ALA A 251 -12.52 30.50 28.77
C ALA A 251 -12.10 30.26 30.23
N GLY A 252 -13.02 30.49 31.17
CA GLY A 252 -12.86 30.12 32.59
C GLY A 252 -12.99 28.61 32.81
N ALA A 253 -12.83 28.16 34.07
CA ALA A 253 -12.82 26.74 34.43
C ALA A 253 -14.11 25.96 34.09
N ASP A 254 -15.27 26.64 34.04
CA ASP A 254 -16.57 26.06 33.66
C ASP A 254 -16.96 26.34 32.19
N GLY A 255 -15.98 26.78 31.39
CA GLY A 255 -16.17 27.21 30.01
C GLY A 255 -16.34 26.06 29.02
N PRO A 256 -16.34 26.37 27.71
CA PRO A 256 -16.38 25.35 26.69
C PRO A 256 -15.14 24.47 26.67
N HIS A 257 -15.33 23.16 26.45
CA HIS A 257 -14.26 22.19 26.31
C HIS A 257 -14.43 21.33 25.06
N LEU A 258 -13.32 20.94 24.46
CA LEU A 258 -13.25 19.89 23.46
C LEU A 258 -12.66 18.63 24.11
N GLU A 259 -13.48 17.59 24.23
CA GLU A 259 -13.04 16.28 24.65
C GLU A 259 -12.63 15.45 23.42
N VAL A 260 -11.35 15.10 23.34
CA VAL A 260 -10.79 14.27 22.27
C VAL A 260 -10.63 12.84 22.78
N VAL A 261 -11.38 11.92 22.18
CA VAL A 261 -11.35 10.49 22.50
C VAL A 261 -10.89 9.71 21.29
N LEU A 262 -10.00 8.75 21.52
CA LEU A 262 -9.52 7.82 20.50
C LEU A 262 -9.87 6.40 20.93
N ASP A 263 -10.56 5.67 20.05
CA ASP A 263 -10.89 4.26 20.21
C ASP A 263 -10.35 3.47 19.01
N GLY A 264 -9.31 2.68 19.24
CA GLY A 264 -8.48 2.15 18.16
C GLY A 264 -7.95 3.29 17.30
N ALA A 265 -8.16 3.20 15.98
CA ALA A 265 -7.77 4.25 15.04
C ALA A 265 -8.83 5.37 14.88
N THR A 266 -10.01 5.21 15.47
CA THR A 266 -11.11 6.16 15.34
C THR A 266 -10.94 7.29 16.34
N VAL A 267 -11.17 8.52 15.89
CA VAL A 267 -11.05 9.73 16.70
C VAL A 267 -12.39 10.44 16.72
N THR A 268 -12.85 10.80 17.92
CA THR A 268 -14.05 11.62 18.12
C THR A 268 -13.67 12.84 18.94
N ALA A 269 -14.04 14.03 18.48
CA ALA A 269 -13.94 15.25 19.30
C ALA A 269 -15.34 15.76 19.64
N THR A 270 -15.63 15.81 20.94
CA THR A 270 -16.93 16.21 21.49
C THR A 270 -16.80 17.57 22.15
N TYR A 271 -17.53 18.55 21.64
CA TYR A 271 -17.64 19.86 22.28
C TYR A 271 -18.63 19.78 23.46
N LYS A 272 -18.23 20.34 24.61
CA LYS A 272 -18.99 20.35 25.86
C LYS A 272 -19.09 21.77 26.39
N VAL A 273 -20.29 22.16 26.83
CA VAL A 273 -20.53 23.43 27.55
C VAL A 273 -21.57 23.16 28.63
N GLY A 274 -21.18 23.29 29.90
CA GLY A 274 -22.03 22.87 31.02
C GLY A 274 -22.47 21.40 30.87
N GLY A 275 -23.78 21.15 30.89
CA GLY A 275 -24.35 19.80 30.68
C GLY A 275 -24.59 19.41 29.21
N ALA A 276 -24.41 20.32 28.25
CA ALA A 276 -24.65 20.05 26.84
C ALA A 276 -23.40 19.47 26.16
N LYS A 277 -23.61 18.51 25.25
CA LYS A 277 -22.54 17.89 24.46
C LYS A 277 -22.96 17.69 23.00
N SER A 278 -22.01 17.86 22.08
CA SER A 278 -22.22 17.60 20.66
C SER A 278 -20.92 17.11 20.00
N THR A 279 -21.00 16.06 19.20
CA THR A 279 -19.88 15.59 18.40
C THR A 279 -19.59 16.60 17.29
N TRP A 280 -18.37 17.15 17.30
CA TRP A 280 -17.92 18.13 16.32
C TRP A 280 -16.97 17.53 15.29
N PHE A 281 -16.30 16.42 15.61
CA PHE A 281 -15.38 15.76 14.72
C PHE A 281 -15.48 14.24 14.85
N GLU A 282 -15.50 13.57 13.71
CA GLU A 282 -15.39 12.12 13.56
C GLU A 282 -14.30 11.84 12.52
N GLY A 283 -13.26 11.08 12.85
CA GLY A 283 -12.17 10.82 11.94
C GLY A 283 -11.35 9.60 12.29
N THR A 284 -10.23 9.44 11.60
CA THR A 284 -9.28 8.35 11.82
C THR A 284 -7.85 8.86 11.88
N VAL A 285 -6.98 8.09 12.55
CA VAL A 285 -5.53 8.31 12.56
C VAL A 285 -4.91 7.63 11.34
N GLY A 286 -4.31 8.42 10.45
CA GLY A 286 -3.50 7.94 9.33
C GLY A 286 -2.17 7.36 9.80
N LEU A 287 -1.52 6.51 9.00
CA LEU A 287 -0.21 5.91 9.34
C LEU A 287 0.92 6.95 9.43
N ASP A 288 0.75 8.12 8.83
CA ASP A 288 1.62 9.29 8.98
C ASP A 288 1.40 10.03 10.31
N GLY A 289 0.39 9.66 11.08
CA GLY A 289 -0.03 10.28 12.33
C GLY A 289 -1.03 11.43 12.16
N ALA A 290 -1.42 11.77 10.92
CA ALA A 290 -2.42 12.79 10.68
C ALA A 290 -3.81 12.34 11.16
N ILE A 291 -4.60 13.27 11.71
CA ILE A 291 -5.99 13.01 12.11
C ILE A 291 -6.90 13.76 11.15
N ALA A 292 -7.52 13.01 10.26
CA ALA A 292 -8.43 13.52 9.25
C ALA A 292 -9.79 12.84 9.36
N GLY A 293 -10.84 13.54 8.92
CA GLY A 293 -12.18 13.04 9.04
C GLY A 293 -13.18 14.07 8.56
N ARG A 294 -14.30 14.16 9.28
CA ARG A 294 -15.40 15.03 8.95
C ARG A 294 -15.91 15.76 10.19
N SER A 295 -16.44 16.94 9.96
CA SER A 295 -17.12 17.75 10.95
C SER A 295 -18.52 18.06 10.46
N LEU A 296 -19.47 18.06 11.39
CA LEU A 296 -20.83 18.46 11.11
C LEU A 296 -20.95 19.98 11.33
N LEU A 297 -21.33 20.74 10.29
CA LEU A 297 -21.41 22.20 10.35
C LEU A 297 -22.75 22.72 9.84
N ALA A 298 -23.13 23.90 10.33
CA ALA A 298 -24.24 24.64 9.73
C ALA A 298 -23.91 24.97 8.26
N PRO A 299 -24.89 24.85 7.35
CA PRO A 299 -24.69 25.10 5.93
C PRO A 299 -24.33 26.57 5.69
N GLU A 300 -23.62 26.86 4.60
CA GLU A 300 -23.21 28.23 4.27
C GLU A 300 -24.39 29.15 3.94
N SER A 301 -25.54 28.58 3.55
CA SER A 301 -26.79 29.27 3.30
C SER A 301 -27.98 28.43 3.78
N GLY A 302 -29.10 29.09 4.08
CA GLY A 302 -30.29 28.47 4.62
C GLY A 302 -30.39 28.55 6.15
N GLN A 303 -31.57 28.24 6.67
CA GLN A 303 -31.86 28.24 8.11
C GLN A 303 -31.94 26.81 8.63
N LEU A 304 -31.37 26.56 9.80
CA LEU A 304 -31.50 25.28 10.49
C LEU A 304 -32.96 25.06 10.91
N SER A 305 -33.45 23.84 10.75
CA SER A 305 -34.83 23.47 11.11
C SER A 305 -35.00 23.27 12.63
N CYS A 306 -33.90 23.01 13.35
CA CYS A 306 -33.89 22.88 14.81
C CYS A 306 -32.51 23.22 15.40
N LYS A 307 -32.44 23.21 16.74
CA LYS A 307 -31.22 23.54 17.51
C LYS A 307 -30.30 22.34 17.74
N ALA A 308 -30.70 21.12 17.42
CA ALA A 308 -29.86 19.95 17.64
C ALA A 308 -28.74 19.89 16.59
N HIS A 309 -27.53 19.51 17.00
CA HIS A 309 -26.36 19.42 16.13
C HIS A 309 -26.41 18.10 15.32
N THR A 310 -27.36 18.00 14.40
CA THR A 310 -27.64 16.78 13.62
C THR A 310 -27.93 17.11 12.15
N VAL A 311 -27.73 16.11 11.28
CA VAL A 311 -28.08 16.23 9.85
C VAL A 311 -29.58 16.54 9.66
N ASP A 312 -30.44 15.96 10.51
CA ASP A 312 -31.89 16.20 10.48
C ASP A 312 -32.26 17.66 10.78
N CYS A 313 -31.43 18.38 11.54
CA CYS A 313 -31.61 19.82 11.78
C CYS A 313 -31.07 20.70 10.64
N GLY A 314 -30.56 20.11 9.56
CA GLY A 314 -30.03 20.80 8.39
C GLY A 314 -28.51 21.00 8.40
N TYR A 315 -27.77 20.38 9.34
CA TYR A 315 -26.31 20.40 9.31
C TYR A 315 -25.75 19.48 8.23
N VAL A 316 -24.57 19.81 7.71
CA VAL A 316 -23.89 19.06 6.66
C VAL A 316 -22.51 18.61 7.10
N TYR A 317 -22.12 17.41 6.70
CA TYR A 317 -20.75 16.93 6.91
C TYR A 317 -19.82 17.59 5.89
N VAL A 318 -18.69 18.08 6.39
CA VAL A 318 -17.59 18.62 5.58
C VAL A 318 -16.27 17.96 5.99
N ASP A 319 -15.29 17.96 5.09
CA ASP A 319 -13.94 17.49 5.42
C ASP A 319 -13.39 18.29 6.61
N ALA A 320 -12.75 17.60 7.53
CA ALA A 320 -12.16 18.21 8.71
C ALA A 320 -10.85 17.55 9.10
N MET A 321 -10.04 18.26 9.88
CA MET A 321 -8.81 17.75 10.45
C MET A 321 -8.64 18.25 11.88
N LEU A 322 -8.04 17.42 12.73
CA LEU A 322 -7.67 17.79 14.09
C LEU A 322 -6.15 17.90 14.16
N ARG A 323 -5.66 19.08 14.53
CA ARG A 323 -4.23 19.36 14.65
C ARG A 323 -3.86 19.61 16.10
N PHE A 324 -2.68 19.13 16.49
CA PHE A 324 -2.10 19.40 17.80
C PHE A 324 -0.79 20.16 17.63
N SER A 325 -0.58 21.17 18.46
CA SER A 325 0.66 21.92 18.53
C SER A 325 1.04 22.17 19.98
N GLU A 326 2.31 22.49 20.22
CA GLU A 326 2.77 22.98 21.52
C GLU A 326 3.09 24.46 21.38
N ARG A 327 2.54 25.29 22.28
CA ARG A 327 2.83 26.72 22.34
C ARG A 327 3.62 27.03 23.62
N PRO A 328 4.69 27.84 23.55
CA PRO A 328 5.37 28.30 24.74
C PRO A 328 4.44 29.23 25.54
N VAL A 329 4.52 29.13 26.86
CA VAL A 329 3.85 30.04 27.80
C VAL A 329 4.86 30.61 28.79
N ASP A 330 4.49 31.71 29.44
CA ASP A 330 5.35 32.40 30.41
C ASP A 330 5.88 31.43 31.49
N GLY A 331 7.16 31.61 31.84
CA GLY A 331 7.84 30.74 32.80
C GLY A 331 8.43 29.45 32.20
N GLY A 332 8.62 29.38 30.88
CA GLY A 332 9.36 28.30 30.20
C GLY A 332 8.60 26.98 30.10
N LYS A 333 7.28 27.00 30.34
CA LYS A 333 6.41 25.84 30.15
C LYS A 333 5.84 25.83 28.73
N THR A 334 5.38 24.68 28.27
CA THR A 334 4.60 24.55 27.04
C THR A 334 3.17 24.15 27.37
N GLN A 335 2.22 24.63 26.57
CA GLN A 335 0.83 24.22 26.61
C GLN A 335 0.48 23.49 25.31
N GLN A 336 -0.28 22.40 25.42
CA GLN A 336 -0.75 21.66 24.26
C GLN A 336 -2.02 22.32 23.74
N VAL A 337 -2.07 22.56 22.43
CA VAL A 337 -3.20 23.20 21.75
C VAL A 337 -3.80 22.25 20.73
N ALA A 338 -5.11 22.06 20.79
CA ALA A 338 -5.92 21.37 19.80
C ALA A 338 -6.62 22.38 18.90
N GLU A 339 -6.49 22.19 17.59
CA GLU A 339 -7.09 23.03 16.56
C GLU A 339 -7.98 22.17 15.65
N LEU A 340 -9.28 22.48 15.62
CA LEU A 340 -10.22 21.86 14.71
C LEU A 340 -10.33 22.70 13.42
N TRP A 341 -9.96 22.09 12.30
CA TRP A 341 -10.01 22.71 10.98
C TRP A 341 -11.10 22.04 10.13
N PHE A 342 -11.82 22.83 9.35
CA PHE A 342 -12.87 22.34 8.47
C PHE A 342 -12.82 23.01 7.09
N ARG A 343 -13.22 22.25 6.07
CA ARG A 343 -13.18 22.66 4.67
C ARG A 343 -14.54 23.14 4.20
N ARG A 344 -14.64 24.45 3.99
CA ARG A 344 -15.75 25.13 3.31
C ARG A 344 -15.31 25.46 1.89
N ALA A 345 -15.63 26.64 1.36
CA ALA A 345 -14.92 27.20 0.22
C ALA A 345 -13.38 27.29 0.44
N LYS A 346 -12.95 27.44 1.69
CA LYS A 346 -11.55 27.41 2.14
C LYS A 346 -11.42 26.68 3.48
N TRP A 347 -10.20 26.34 3.87
CA TRP A 347 -9.93 25.84 5.21
C TRP A 347 -10.13 26.96 6.24
N VAL A 348 -10.93 26.66 7.25
CA VAL A 348 -11.22 27.57 8.37
C VAL A 348 -10.98 26.81 9.67
N MET A 349 -10.41 27.51 10.65
CA MET A 349 -10.15 26.97 11.98
C MET A 349 -11.26 27.41 12.93
N ALA A 350 -11.71 26.52 13.81
CA ALA A 350 -12.43 26.90 15.02
C ALA A 350 -11.50 27.69 15.96
N LYS A 351 -12.06 28.24 17.05
CA LYS A 351 -11.20 28.73 18.13
C LYS A 351 -10.35 27.57 18.68
N PRO A 352 -9.09 27.82 19.05
CA PRO A 352 -8.20 26.80 19.59
C PRO A 352 -8.62 26.40 21.01
N PHE A 353 -8.27 25.17 21.38
CA PHE A 353 -8.50 24.62 22.71
C PHE A 353 -7.17 24.23 23.37
N ILE A 354 -7.00 24.50 24.66
CA ILE A 354 -5.77 24.36 25.42
C ILE A 354 -5.94 23.30 26.51
N ARG A 355 -4.93 22.44 26.68
CA ARG A 355 -4.91 21.39 27.70
C ARG A 355 -4.30 21.83 29.02
#